data_AF-A0A7Z0QMW7-F1
#
_entry.id   AF-A0A7Z0QMW7-F1
#
_cell.length_a   1.000
_cell.length_b   1.000
_cell.length_c   1.000
_cell.angle_alpha   90.00
_cell.angle_beta   90.00
_cell.angle_gamma   90.00
#
_symmetry.space_group_name_H-M   'P 1'
#
loop_
_entity.id
_entity.type
_entity.pdbx_description
1 polymer ?
#
loop_
_entity_poly.entity_id
_entity_poly.type
_entity_poly.pdbx_seq_one_letter_code
_entity_poly.pdbx_strand_id
1 'polypeptide(L)'
;MGYLGLVPTENSTGDRGKRGSITKAGNGRARRILVEAASSYRNPPRVSRDKQPKVEAAPRRAREIAWKAQTRLCGRFRSLERKGKRRTVIVTAIARELSAFIWAINRELVPLRQA
;
A
#
# COMPACT_ATOMS: atom_id res chain seq x y z
N MET A 1 10.73 1.64 -1.27
CA MET A 1 9.70 2.21 -0.35
C MET A 1 10.27 3.14 0.72
N GLY A 2 11.59 3.21 0.95
CA GLY A 2 12.17 4.13 1.96
C GLY A 2 11.77 5.59 1.77
N TYR A 3 11.63 6.03 0.52
CA TYR A 3 11.22 7.40 0.17
C TYR A 3 9.83 7.83 0.68
N LEU A 4 8.97 6.89 1.09
CA LEU A 4 7.63 7.19 1.63
C LEU A 4 7.61 7.26 3.16
N GLY A 5 8.70 6.91 3.84
CA GLY A 5 8.70 6.78 5.30
C GLY A 5 7.75 5.70 5.84
N LEU A 6 7.47 4.65 5.04
CA LEU A 6 6.63 3.49 5.41
C LEU A 6 7.49 2.26 5.76
N VAL A 7 8.77 2.46 6.00
CA VAL A 7 9.73 1.41 6.36
C VAL A 7 10.24 1.65 7.79
N PRO A 8 10.58 0.59 8.53
CA PRO A 8 11.29 0.76 9.81
C PRO A 8 12.61 1.52 9.59
N THR A 9 12.99 2.35 10.55
CA THR A 9 14.35 2.84 10.69
C THR A 9 15.27 1.65 10.92
N GLU A 10 16.43 1.66 10.27
CA GLU A 10 17.42 0.60 10.38
C GLU A 10 18.74 1.23 10.81
N ASN A 11 19.33 0.69 11.86
CA ASN A 11 20.68 1.03 12.31
C ASN A 11 21.52 -0.25 12.20
N SER A 12 22.49 -0.23 11.29
CA SER A 12 23.34 -1.39 11.00
C SER A 12 24.80 -1.01 11.20
N THR A 13 25.58 -1.91 11.80
CA THR A 13 27.02 -1.75 12.03
C THR A 13 27.68 -3.11 11.89
N GLY A 14 28.57 -3.27 10.90
CA GLY A 14 29.10 -4.58 10.51
C GLY A 14 27.96 -5.56 10.21
N ASP A 15 28.01 -6.76 10.81
CA ASP A 15 26.98 -7.80 10.64
C ASP A 15 25.75 -7.63 11.54
N ARG A 16 25.71 -6.59 12.40
CA ARG A 16 24.57 -6.34 13.30
C ARG A 16 23.60 -5.36 12.68
N GLY A 17 22.32 -5.73 12.60
CA GLY A 17 21.23 -4.84 12.17
C GLY A 17 20.13 -4.74 13.23
N LYS A 18 19.74 -3.52 13.59
CA LYS A 18 18.58 -3.24 14.47
C LYS A 18 17.52 -2.45 13.71
N ARG A 19 16.26 -2.90 13.79
CA ARG A 19 15.11 -2.20 13.21
C ARG A 19 14.27 -1.55 14.31
N GLY A 20 13.99 -0.26 14.14
CA GLY A 20 13.24 0.57 15.08
C GLY A 20 11.82 0.90 14.61
N SER A 21 11.32 2.05 15.06
CA SER A 21 10.04 2.62 14.62
C SER A 21 10.06 2.98 13.12
N ILE A 22 8.90 3.34 12.57
CA ILE A 22 8.83 3.80 11.17
C ILE A 22 9.69 5.05 10.97
N THR A 23 10.44 5.09 9.87
CA THR A 23 11.30 6.24 9.57
C THR A 23 10.44 7.48 9.27
N LYS A 24 10.85 8.61 9.82
CA LYS A 24 10.25 9.91 9.50
C LYS A 24 10.81 10.49 8.19
N ALA A 25 11.94 9.97 7.73
CA ALA A 25 12.58 10.36 6.48
C ALA A 25 11.69 10.00 5.28
N GLY A 26 11.76 10.84 4.23
CA GLY A 26 10.94 10.71 3.02
C GLY A 26 9.72 11.63 3.00
N ASN A 27 8.83 11.41 2.03
CA ASN A 27 7.70 12.28 1.77
C ASN A 27 6.57 12.08 2.77
N GLY A 28 6.50 12.96 3.77
CA GLY A 28 5.47 12.93 4.81
C GLY A 28 4.03 13.10 4.29
N ARG A 29 3.84 13.86 3.20
CA ARG A 29 2.51 14.06 2.59
C ARG A 29 2.03 12.76 1.92
N ALA A 30 2.90 12.12 1.14
CA ALA A 30 2.59 10.83 0.52
C ALA A 30 2.34 9.75 1.59
N ARG A 31 3.12 9.76 2.68
CA ARG A 31 2.89 8.87 3.83
C ARG A 31 1.49 9.05 4.42
N ARG A 32 1.09 10.31 4.69
CA ARG A 32 -0.23 10.63 5.25
C ARG A 32 -1.35 10.08 4.35
N ILE A 33 -1.30 10.40 3.05
CA ILE A 33 -2.31 9.95 2.07
C ILE A 33 -2.42 8.42 2.05
N LEU A 34 -1.27 7.73 2.00
CA LEU A 34 -1.27 6.26 1.95
C LEU A 34 -1.80 5.63 3.25
N VAL A 35 -1.48 6.21 4.41
CA VAL A 35 -1.98 5.74 5.71
C VAL A 35 -3.49 5.95 5.83
N GLU A 36 -3.98 7.11 5.41
CA GLU A 36 -5.42 7.42 5.40
C GLU A 36 -6.18 6.47 4.46
N ALA A 37 -5.69 6.28 3.23
CA ALA A 37 -6.26 5.34 2.28
C ALA A 37 -6.24 3.89 2.82
N ALA A 38 -5.12 3.48 3.44
CA ALA A 38 -4.94 2.14 3.98
C ALA A 38 -5.98 1.77 5.05
N SER A 39 -6.45 2.75 5.83
CA SER A 39 -7.49 2.57 6.86
C SER A 39 -8.84 2.10 6.30
N SER A 40 -9.10 2.35 5.00
CA SER A 40 -10.34 1.94 4.33
C SER A 40 -10.40 0.43 4.03
N TYR A 41 -9.26 -0.25 3.94
CA TYR A 41 -9.20 -1.70 3.67
C TYR A 41 -9.67 -2.58 4.84
N ARG A 42 -10.04 -1.98 5.98
CA ARG A 42 -10.77 -2.69 7.05
C ARG A 42 -12.13 -3.21 6.56
N ASN A 43 -12.74 -2.52 5.60
CA ASN A 43 -14.04 -2.87 5.06
C ASN A 43 -13.92 -3.97 4.01
N PRO A 44 -15.00 -4.73 3.72
CA PRO A 44 -15.01 -5.70 2.64
C PRO A 44 -14.69 -5.08 1.26
N PRO A 45 -14.04 -5.82 0.35
CA PRO A 45 -13.75 -5.35 -0.99
C PRO A 45 -15.05 -5.14 -1.77
N ARG A 46 -15.31 -3.90 -2.21
CA ARG A 46 -16.51 -3.54 -2.97
C ARG A 46 -16.22 -2.38 -3.92
N VAL A 47 -16.84 -2.42 -5.10
CA VAL A 47 -16.96 -1.27 -6.00
C VAL A 47 -18.42 -0.80 -5.96
N SER A 48 -18.65 0.43 -5.49
CA SER A 48 -19.99 1.04 -5.51
C SER A 48 -20.42 1.40 -6.93
N ARG A 49 -21.73 1.48 -7.19
CA ARG A 49 -22.28 1.84 -8.51
C ARG A 49 -21.70 3.16 -9.02
N ASP A 50 -21.59 4.17 -8.18
CA ASP A 50 -21.03 5.48 -8.55
C ASP A 50 -19.55 5.43 -8.96
N LYS A 51 -18.81 4.39 -8.55
CA LYS A 51 -17.40 4.19 -8.90
C LYS A 51 -17.23 3.31 -10.13
N GLN A 52 -18.24 2.54 -10.55
CA GLN A 52 -18.15 1.66 -11.73
C GLN A 52 -17.73 2.41 -12.99
N PRO A 53 -18.32 3.56 -13.36
CA PRO A 53 -17.91 4.29 -14.56
C PRO A 53 -16.41 4.66 -14.56
N LYS A 54 -15.88 5.06 -13.40
CA LYS A 54 -14.45 5.40 -13.25
C LYS A 54 -13.55 4.17 -13.37
N VAL A 55 -13.99 3.03 -12.84
CA VAL A 55 -13.25 1.77 -12.95
C VAL A 55 -13.28 1.27 -14.38
N GLU A 56 -14.43 1.32 -15.06
CA GLU A 56 -14.59 0.88 -16.45
C GLU A 56 -13.77 1.72 -17.43
N ALA A 57 -13.68 3.03 -17.21
CA ALA A 57 -12.82 3.93 -17.96
C ALA A 57 -11.31 3.63 -17.81
N ALA A 58 -10.91 2.90 -16.76
CA ALA A 58 -9.52 2.56 -16.54
C ALA A 58 -9.05 1.40 -17.45
N PRO A 59 -7.78 1.39 -17.88
CA PRO A 59 -7.22 0.29 -18.66
C PRO A 59 -7.40 -1.06 -17.96
N ARG A 60 -7.67 -2.11 -18.74
CA ARG A 60 -8.01 -3.44 -18.22
C ARG A 60 -6.94 -3.98 -17.27
N ARG A 61 -5.65 -3.85 -17.60
CA ARG A 61 -4.55 -4.29 -16.73
C ARG A 61 -4.53 -3.56 -15.39
N ALA A 62 -4.78 -2.25 -15.39
CA ALA A 62 -4.89 -1.47 -14.16
C ALA A 62 -6.07 -1.95 -13.29
N ARG A 63 -7.22 -2.27 -13.90
CA ARG A 63 -8.38 -2.84 -13.18
C ARG A 63 -8.06 -4.19 -12.53
N GLU A 64 -7.40 -5.08 -13.26
CA GLU A 64 -7.02 -6.41 -12.75
C GLU A 64 -6.08 -6.30 -11.54
N ILE A 65 -5.07 -5.44 -11.62
CA ILE A 65 -4.14 -5.19 -10.51
C ILE A 65 -4.87 -4.52 -9.33
N ALA A 66 -5.73 -3.53 -9.60
CA ALA A 66 -6.49 -2.85 -8.56
C ALA A 66 -7.43 -3.81 -7.81
N TRP A 67 -8.10 -4.72 -8.51
CA TRP A 67 -8.97 -5.73 -7.88
C TRP A 67 -8.16 -6.74 -7.04
N LYS A 68 -7.02 -7.18 -7.56
CA LYS A 68 -6.07 -8.02 -6.80
C LYS A 68 -5.57 -7.31 -5.53
N ALA A 69 -5.29 -6.01 -5.63
CA ALA A 69 -4.93 -5.19 -4.48
C ALA A 69 -6.07 -5.15 -3.46
N GLN A 70 -7.29 -4.87 -3.90
CA GLN A 70 -8.46 -4.74 -3.02
C GLN A 70 -8.69 -6.00 -2.20
N THR A 71 -8.78 -7.15 -2.87
CA THR A 71 -9.03 -8.45 -2.22
C THR A 71 -7.91 -8.83 -1.25
N ARG A 72 -6.65 -8.66 -1.67
CA ARG A 72 -5.48 -8.99 -0.84
C ARG A 72 -5.34 -8.08 0.37
N LEU A 73 -5.44 -6.76 0.20
CA LEU A 73 -5.24 -5.80 1.30
C LEU A 73 -6.35 -5.92 2.34
N CYS A 74 -7.61 -6.09 1.93
CA CYS A 74 -8.71 -6.37 2.85
C CYS A 74 -8.52 -7.69 3.61
N GLY A 75 -8.08 -8.76 2.92
CA GLY A 75 -7.78 -10.04 3.56
C GLY A 75 -6.62 -9.95 4.55
N ARG A 76 -5.55 -9.23 4.19
CA ARG A 76 -4.39 -9.00 5.05
C ARG A 76 -4.75 -8.18 6.28
N PHE A 77 -5.58 -7.15 6.14
CA PHE A 77 -6.08 -6.35 7.27
C PHE A 77 -6.77 -7.25 8.29
N ARG A 78 -7.77 -8.03 7.83
CA ARG A 78 -8.52 -8.98 8.67
C ARG A 78 -7.64 -10.07 9.28
N SER A 79 -6.62 -10.54 8.57
CA SER A 79 -5.66 -11.53 9.10
C SER A 79 -4.83 -10.96 10.24
N LEU A 80 -4.32 -9.74 10.10
CA LEU A 80 -3.50 -9.10 11.13
C LEU A 80 -4.34 -8.67 12.34
N GLU A 81 -5.58 -8.23 12.10
CA GLU A 81 -6.53 -7.89 13.16
C GLU A 81 -6.88 -9.12 14.00
N ARG A 82 -7.19 -10.26 13.37
CA ARG A 82 -7.39 -11.54 14.06
C ARG A 82 -6.17 -12.01 14.86
N LYS A 83 -4.96 -11.60 14.46
CA LYS A 83 -3.71 -11.86 15.21
C LYS A 83 -3.47 -10.87 16.35
N GLY A 84 -4.44 -10.01 16.69
CA GLY A 84 -4.37 -9.05 17.78
C GLY A 84 -3.35 -7.91 17.54
N LYS A 85 -2.96 -7.65 16.29
CA LYS A 85 -1.99 -6.57 16.02
C LYS A 85 -2.66 -5.20 16.23
N ARG A 86 -1.91 -4.26 16.82
CA ARG A 86 -2.38 -2.87 16.98
C ARG A 86 -2.78 -2.30 15.63
N ARG A 87 -3.92 -1.62 15.57
CA ARG A 87 -4.49 -1.09 14.32
C ARG A 87 -3.53 -0.17 13.56
N THR A 88 -2.73 0.64 14.26
CA THR A 88 -1.71 1.50 13.65
C THR A 88 -0.65 0.69 12.88
N VAL A 89 -0.20 -0.43 13.45
CA VAL A 89 0.75 -1.37 12.80
C VAL A 89 0.12 -2.01 11.56
N ILE A 90 -1.15 -2.41 11.66
CA ILE A 90 -1.89 -2.98 10.52
C ILE A 90 -1.96 -1.96 9.39
N VAL A 91 -2.44 -0.75 9.68
CA VAL A 91 -2.59 0.32 8.68
C VAL A 91 -1.26 0.65 8.01
N THR A 92 -0.16 0.74 8.76
CA THR A 92 1.16 0.96 8.16
C THR A 92 1.60 -0.20 7.25
N ALA A 93 1.36 -1.44 7.66
CA ALA A 93 1.68 -2.61 6.83
C ALA A 93 0.86 -2.62 5.53
N ILE A 94 -0.42 -2.27 5.60
CA ILE A 94 -1.30 -2.13 4.43
C ILE A 94 -0.85 -0.97 3.54
N ALA A 95 -0.50 0.19 4.10
CA ALA A 95 -0.01 1.34 3.33
C ALA A 95 1.25 1.00 2.54
N ARG A 96 2.19 0.25 3.14
CA ARG A 96 3.42 -0.21 2.47
C ARG A 96 3.14 -1.17 1.31
N GLU A 97 2.12 -2.02 1.45
CA GLU A 97 1.74 -2.95 0.38
C GLU A 97 0.92 -2.26 -0.71
N LEU A 98 0.05 -1.30 -0.35
CA LEU A 98 -0.70 -0.45 -1.27
C LEU A 98 0.24 0.31 -2.21
N SER A 99 1.32 0.89 -1.70
CA SER A 99 2.28 1.61 -2.55
C SER A 99 2.94 0.69 -3.59
N ALA A 100 3.11 -0.61 -3.30
CA ALA A 100 3.63 -1.57 -4.28
C ALA A 100 2.62 -1.84 -5.40
N PHE A 101 1.33 -1.91 -5.07
CA PHE A 101 0.27 -2.02 -6.08
C PHE A 101 0.14 -0.76 -6.94
N ILE A 102 0.26 0.43 -6.34
CA ILE A 102 0.29 1.70 -7.10
C ILE A 102 1.45 1.69 -8.10
N TRP A 103 2.64 1.26 -7.66
CA TRP A 103 3.80 1.11 -8.54
C TRP A 103 3.57 0.08 -9.66
N ALA A 104 2.96 -1.07 -9.34
CA ALA A 104 2.64 -2.09 -10.33
C ALA A 104 1.68 -1.56 -11.40
N ILE A 105 0.63 -0.81 -11.01
CA ILE A 105 -0.27 -0.14 -11.97
C ILE A 105 0.51 0.86 -12.82
N ASN A 106 1.36 1.69 -12.20
CA ASN A 106 2.13 2.70 -12.93
C ASN A 106 3.04 2.07 -14.00
N ARG A 107 3.64 0.90 -13.73
CA ARG A 107 4.46 0.17 -14.72
C ARG A 107 3.69 -0.37 -15.91
N GLU A 108 2.43 -0.76 -15.72
CA GLU A 108 1.57 -1.20 -16.82
C GLU A 108 1.07 -0.03 -17.67
N LEU A 109 0.87 1.13 -17.05
CA LEU A 109 0.32 2.31 -17.73
C LEU A 109 1.37 3.19 -18.38
N VAL A 110 2.57 3.24 -17.81
CA VAL A 110 3.72 3.94 -18.35
C VAL A 110 4.66 2.85 -18.86
N PRO A 111 4.51 2.39 -20.12
CA PRO A 111 5.56 1.61 -20.73
C PRO A 111 6.85 2.43 -20.59
N LEU A 112 7.90 1.79 -20.06
CA LEU A 112 9.22 2.41 -19.96
C LEU A 112 9.50 3.01 -21.34
N ARG A 113 9.59 4.34 -21.43
CA ARG A 113 10.10 5.01 -22.63
C ARG A 113 11.35 4.24 -23.01
N GLN A 114 11.30 3.54 -24.14
CA GLN A 114 12.46 2.89 -24.72
C GLN A 114 13.48 4.01 -24.91
N ALA A 115 14.55 3.96 -24.11
CA ALA A 115 15.74 4.75 -24.29
C ALA A 115 16.59 4.10 -25.39
#